data_AF-A0AAV0Q1V6-F1
#
_entry.id   AF-A0AAV0Q1V6-F1
#
_cell.length_a   1.000
_cell.length_b   1.000
_cell.length_c   1.000
_cell.angle_alpha   90.00
_cell.angle_beta   90.00
_cell.angle_gamma   90.00
#
_symmetry.space_group_name_H-M   'P 1'
#
loop_
_entity.id
_entity.type
_entity.pdbx_description
1 polymer ?
#
loop_
_entity_poly.entity_id
_entity_poly.type
_entity_poly.pdbx_seq_one_letter_code
_entity_poly.pdbx_strand_id
1 'polypeptide(L)'
;MSTGELLSIEPLELKFPFELKKQISCSLQLSNKTDSYVAFKVKTTNPKKYCVRPNAGVVLPRSTCDIIVTMQAQKEAPADMQCKDKFLLQSVKAPDGSAVKDITAEMFNKEAGHQVEETKLRVVYVAPPQPPSPVPEGSEEGSSPRGSVSDNSHVNGAEFAAASKAFVQRFDTEDKSPEAKALISKLTEEKNNAMQQNNKLRQELVSQIIYYSFLWYLFISSHKELIHVSSVKMLYVHISIMVKCIESYLFSLCICQVPFY
;
A
#
# COMPACT_ATOMS: atom_id res chain seq x y z
N MET A 1 25.50 15.33 14.26
CA MET A 1 24.94 13.96 14.12
C MET A 1 23.62 13.94 14.88
N SER A 2 22.56 13.34 14.35
CA SER A 2 21.40 12.94 15.17
C SER A 2 21.77 11.64 15.87
N THR A 3 21.69 11.60 17.19
CA THR A 3 22.27 10.51 17.99
C THR A 3 21.39 9.25 18.04
N GLY A 4 20.14 9.31 17.57
CA GLY A 4 19.19 8.20 17.58
C GLY A 4 18.73 7.80 18.98
N GLU A 5 18.91 8.69 19.96
CA GLU A 5 18.86 8.38 21.39
C GLU A 5 17.42 8.33 21.91
N LEU A 6 16.51 9.15 21.39
CA LEU A 6 15.11 9.16 21.83
C LEU A 6 14.24 8.19 21.03
N LEU A 7 14.31 8.26 19.69
CA LEU A 7 13.49 7.43 18.80
C LEU A 7 14.32 6.81 17.67
N SER A 8 14.24 5.49 17.57
CA SER A 8 14.68 4.73 16.40
C SER A 8 13.60 4.85 15.31
N ILE A 9 13.98 5.17 14.08
CA ILE A 9 13.02 5.48 12.99
C ILE A 9 13.32 4.59 11.80
N GLU A 10 12.31 3.86 11.32
CA GLU A 10 12.47 2.94 10.19
C GLU A 10 11.24 2.97 9.25
N PRO A 11 11.42 3.19 7.93
CA PRO A 11 12.65 3.52 7.23
C PRO A 11 13.01 5.02 7.32
N LEU A 12 14.30 5.33 7.19
CA LEU A 12 14.79 6.73 7.03
C LEU A 12 14.55 7.30 5.62
N GLU A 13 14.15 6.44 4.67
CA GLU A 13 13.89 6.79 3.28
C GLU A 13 12.48 6.35 2.88
N LEU A 14 11.62 7.34 2.62
CA LEU A 14 10.23 7.14 2.27
C LEU A 14 10.09 6.94 0.77
N LYS A 15 9.85 5.69 0.37
CA LYS A 15 9.71 5.26 -1.03
C LYS A 15 8.25 5.36 -1.45
N PHE A 16 7.98 6.17 -2.47
CA PHE A 16 6.65 6.31 -3.06
C PHE A 16 6.67 5.71 -4.47
N PRO A 17 5.94 4.60 -4.75
CA PRO A 17 5.72 4.15 -6.12
C PRO A 17 4.94 5.22 -6.87
N PHE A 18 5.60 5.92 -7.80
CA PHE A 18 5.02 7.13 -8.39
C PHE A 18 4.00 6.79 -9.47
N GLU A 19 2.74 7.15 -9.23
CA GLU A 19 1.64 7.01 -10.16
C GLU A 19 0.88 8.34 -10.32
N LEU A 20 0.63 8.75 -11.56
CA LEU A 20 -0.13 9.95 -11.85
C LEU A 20 -1.60 9.78 -11.44
N LYS A 21 -2.21 10.88 -10.98
CA LYS A 21 -3.63 10.98 -10.59
C LYS A 21 -4.06 10.05 -9.43
N LYS A 22 -3.14 9.35 -8.76
CA LYS A 22 -3.41 8.51 -7.58
C LYS A 22 -2.76 9.07 -6.31
N GLN A 23 -3.43 8.88 -5.17
CA GLN A 23 -2.79 9.03 -3.86
C GLN A 23 -1.91 7.82 -3.57
N ILE A 24 -0.72 8.04 -3.01
CA ILE A 24 0.25 7.00 -2.71
C ILE A 24 0.68 7.15 -1.25
N SER A 25 0.63 6.07 -0.49
CA SER A 25 0.98 6.07 0.93
C SER A 25 2.18 5.18 1.21
N CYS A 26 3.02 5.59 2.15
CA CYS A 26 3.99 4.74 2.82
C CYS A 26 3.84 4.86 4.34
N SER A 27 4.33 3.88 5.08
CA SER A 27 4.45 3.93 6.54
C SER A 27 5.91 4.09 6.95
N LEU A 28 6.10 4.68 8.14
CA LEU A 28 7.33 4.60 8.91
C LEU A 28 6.96 4.33 10.37
N GLN A 29 7.82 3.61 11.08
CA GLN A 29 7.65 3.30 12.48
C GLN A 29 8.63 4.11 13.33
N LEU A 30 8.11 4.71 14.39
CA LEU A 30 8.87 5.26 15.50
C LEU A 30 8.96 4.19 16.59
N SER A 31 10.16 3.90 17.09
CA SER A 31 10.39 2.96 18.19
C SER A 31 11.11 3.69 19.33
N ASN A 32 10.43 3.80 20.48
CA ASN A 32 11.00 4.34 21.70
C ASN A 32 11.69 3.23 22.47
N LYS A 33 13.03 3.28 22.52
CA LYS A 33 13.85 2.31 23.27
C LYS A 33 14.12 2.76 24.71
N THR A 34 13.71 3.98 25.07
CA THR A 34 13.87 4.55 26.40
C THR A 34 12.71 4.18 27.32
N ASP A 35 12.92 4.34 28.62
CA ASP A 35 11.90 4.17 29.65
C ASP A 35 11.15 5.49 29.94
N SER A 36 11.23 6.49 29.04
CA SER A 36 10.61 7.82 29.18
C SER A 36 9.59 8.09 28.07
N TYR A 37 8.62 8.96 28.34
CA TYR A 37 7.70 9.44 27.32
C TYR A 37 8.45 10.32 26.31
N VAL A 38 8.18 10.18 25.01
CA VAL A 38 8.82 11.00 23.97
C VAL A 38 7.77 11.63 23.07
N ALA A 39 7.69 12.95 23.08
CA ALA A 39 6.86 13.70 22.15
C ALA A 39 7.57 13.83 20.79
N PHE A 40 6.83 13.70 19.70
CA PHE A 40 7.35 13.87 18.35
C PHE A 40 6.49 14.84 17.53
N LYS A 41 7.10 15.41 16.49
CA LYS A 41 6.45 16.29 15.51
C LYS A 41 7.08 16.11 14.13
N VAL A 42 6.24 15.87 13.13
CA VAL A 42 6.64 15.76 11.72
C VAL A 42 6.45 17.11 11.02
N LYS A 43 7.52 17.62 10.41
CA LYS A 43 7.51 18.75 9.48
C LYS A 43 7.88 18.27 8.07
N THR A 44 7.47 19.00 7.04
CA THR A 44 7.80 18.69 5.63
C THR A 44 8.10 19.98 4.87
N THR A 45 8.94 19.89 3.84
CA THR A 45 9.18 21.00 2.89
C THR A 45 7.97 21.33 2.03
N ASN A 46 6.98 20.42 1.92
CA ASN A 46 5.85 20.59 0.99
C ASN A 46 4.50 20.13 1.60
N PRO A 47 3.95 20.89 2.57
CA PRO A 47 2.76 20.49 3.34
C PRO A 47 1.47 20.43 2.52
N LYS A 48 1.43 21.00 1.31
CA LYS A 48 0.27 20.87 0.39
C LYS A 48 0.26 19.53 -0.34
N LYS A 49 1.43 18.91 -0.52
CA LYS A 49 1.63 17.67 -1.28
C LYS A 49 1.51 16.41 -0.42
N TYR A 50 1.69 16.53 0.89
CA TYR A 50 1.72 15.39 1.80
C TYR A 50 0.76 15.56 2.97
N CYS A 51 -0.02 14.52 3.25
CA CYS A 51 -0.77 14.34 4.49
C CYS A 51 0.02 13.38 5.39
N VAL A 52 0.17 13.70 6.67
CA VAL A 52 0.89 12.87 7.66
C VAL A 52 -0.05 12.56 8.80
N ARG A 53 -0.17 11.29 9.19
CA ARG A 53 -1.03 10.85 10.30
C ARG A 53 -0.35 9.75 11.13
N PRO A 54 -0.18 9.95 12.46
CA PRO A 54 -0.23 11.23 13.18
C PRO A 54 0.90 12.19 12.74
N ASN A 55 0.64 13.50 12.75
CA ASN A 55 1.67 14.52 12.45
C ASN A 55 2.42 15.00 13.72
N ALA A 56 1.87 14.77 14.90
CA ALA A 56 2.48 14.94 16.20
C ALA A 56 1.81 13.97 17.19
N GLY A 57 2.51 13.59 18.25
CA GLY A 57 2.03 12.64 19.24
C GLY A 57 3.07 12.34 20.31
N VAL A 58 2.73 11.43 21.22
CA VAL A 58 3.65 10.91 22.23
C VAL A 58 3.82 9.42 22.00
N VAL A 59 5.07 8.95 21.93
CA VAL A 59 5.41 7.52 21.97
C VAL A 59 5.65 7.16 23.43
N LEU A 60 4.99 6.10 23.91
CA LEU A 60 5.12 5.64 25.29
C LEU A 60 6.51 5.02 25.52
N PRO A 61 6.97 4.93 26.78
CA PRO A 61 8.13 4.11 27.15
C PRO A 61 8.06 2.73 26.49
N ARG A 62 9.17 2.28 25.90
CA ARG A 62 9.31 0.92 25.33
C ARG A 62 8.28 0.53 24.27
N SER A 63 7.59 1.49 23.64
CA SER A 63 6.55 1.24 22.63
C SER A 63 6.97 1.67 21.22
N THR A 64 6.16 1.29 20.24
CA THR A 64 6.24 1.81 18.87
C THR A 64 5.05 2.72 18.54
N CYS A 65 5.16 3.48 17.45
CA CYS A 65 4.09 4.28 16.86
C CYS A 65 4.26 4.33 15.34
N ASP A 66 3.26 3.90 14.59
CA ASP A 66 3.28 3.93 13.13
C ASP A 66 2.74 5.27 12.60
N ILE A 67 3.46 5.87 11.67
CA ILE A 67 3.10 7.10 10.96
C ILE A 67 2.88 6.78 9.48
N ILE A 68 1.70 7.12 8.98
CA ILE A 68 1.36 7.02 7.56
C ILE A 68 1.59 8.38 6.90
N VAL A 69 2.35 8.38 5.81
CA VAL A 69 2.59 9.54 4.96
C VAL A 69 1.94 9.29 3.59
N THR A 70 0.90 10.06 3.28
CA THR A 70 0.16 9.99 2.02
C THR A 70 0.51 11.18 1.12
N MET A 71 1.13 10.90 -0.03
CA MET A 71 1.30 11.87 -1.10
C MET A 71 -0.02 12.07 -1.85
N GLN A 72 -0.39 13.33 -2.07
CA GLN A 72 -1.56 13.71 -2.84
C GLN A 72 -1.37 13.40 -4.33
N ALA A 73 -2.48 13.15 -5.03
CA ALA A 73 -2.48 12.85 -6.46
C ALA A 73 -1.81 13.96 -7.28
N GLN A 74 -0.70 13.63 -7.94
CA GLN A 74 0.02 14.55 -8.83
C GLN A 74 -0.63 14.54 -10.22
N LYS A 75 -0.80 15.72 -10.82
CA LYS A 75 -1.36 15.86 -12.19
C LYS A 75 -0.34 15.57 -13.28
N GLU A 76 0.90 15.95 -13.03
CA GLU A 76 2.04 15.91 -13.96
C GLU A 76 3.21 15.15 -13.32
N ALA A 77 4.06 14.54 -14.15
CA ALA A 77 5.26 13.87 -13.67
C ALA A 77 6.38 14.90 -13.48
N PRO A 78 7.15 14.85 -12.39
CA PRO A 78 8.35 15.67 -12.25
C PRO A 78 9.37 15.26 -13.32
N ALA A 79 10.03 16.25 -13.95
CA ALA A 79 10.79 16.09 -15.18
C ALA A 79 11.83 14.94 -15.19
N ASP A 80 12.45 14.66 -14.05
CA ASP A 80 13.49 13.62 -13.89
C ASP A 80 13.04 12.42 -13.04
N MET A 81 11.74 12.30 -12.70
CA MET A 81 11.24 11.40 -11.65
C MET A 81 11.96 11.56 -10.29
N GLN A 82 12.59 12.71 -10.04
CA GLN A 82 13.26 13.01 -8.77
C GLN A 82 12.35 13.73 -7.78
N CYS A 83 12.40 13.32 -6.52
CA CYS A 83 11.79 14.05 -5.41
C CYS A 83 12.85 14.84 -4.64
N LYS A 84 12.65 16.15 -4.50
CA LYS A 84 13.50 17.02 -3.67
C LYS A 84 12.92 17.26 -2.27
N ASP A 85 11.71 16.76 -2.03
CA ASP A 85 10.99 16.95 -0.76
C ASP A 85 11.65 16.17 0.38
N LYS A 86 11.58 16.75 1.58
CA LYS A 86 12.19 16.19 2.79
C LYS A 86 11.21 16.29 3.94
N PHE A 87 11.25 15.29 4.82
CA PHE A 87 10.58 15.35 6.11
C PHE A 87 11.63 15.57 7.22
N LEU A 88 11.19 16.24 8.28
CA LEU A 88 11.96 16.46 9.49
C LEU A 88 11.10 15.97 10.65
N LEU A 89 11.49 14.84 11.25
CA LEU A 89 10.96 14.44 12.54
C LEU A 89 11.76 15.18 13.61
N GLN A 90 11.06 15.90 14.49
CA GLN A 90 11.63 16.40 15.73
C GLN A 90 11.11 15.53 16.88
N SER A 91 11.96 15.21 17.85
CA SER A 91 11.60 14.46 19.06
C SER A 91 12.22 15.07 20.30
N VAL A 92 11.48 15.03 21.41
CA VAL A 92 11.88 15.59 22.70
C VAL A 92 11.32 14.71 23.82
N LYS A 93 12.11 14.49 24.89
CA LYS A 93 11.63 13.80 26.08
C LYS A 93 10.50 14.61 26.72
N ALA A 94 9.38 13.97 26.96
CA ALA A 94 8.18 14.56 27.55
C ALA A 94 8.05 14.16 29.03
N PRO A 95 7.34 14.95 29.86
CA PRO A 95 6.95 14.55 31.21
C PRO A 95 6.15 13.24 31.23
N ASP A 96 6.25 12.50 32.33
CA ASP A 96 5.52 11.24 32.49
C ASP A 96 4.01 11.46 32.48
N GLY A 97 3.29 10.60 31.75
CA GLY A 97 1.84 10.73 31.57
C GLY A 97 1.39 11.76 30.53
N SER A 98 2.31 12.43 29.82
CA SER A 98 1.96 13.40 28.77
C SER A 98 1.06 12.79 27.68
N ALA A 99 -0.05 13.47 27.39
CA ALA A 99 -0.94 13.14 26.29
C ALA A 99 -0.69 14.05 25.07
N VAL A 100 -1.35 13.73 23.94
CA VAL A 100 -1.23 14.50 22.68
C VAL A 100 -1.67 15.96 22.84
N LYS A 101 -2.52 16.27 23.84
CA LYS A 101 -2.99 17.63 24.15
C LYS A 101 -1.93 18.50 24.82
N ASP A 102 -0.96 17.89 25.50
CA ASP A 102 0.05 18.59 26.29
C ASP A 102 1.29 18.96 25.44
N ILE A 103 1.31 18.52 24.18
CA ILE A 103 2.37 18.79 23.22
C ILE A 103 2.30 20.25 22.75
N THR A 104 3.09 21.13 23.39
CA THR A 104 3.21 22.54 22.96
C THR A 104 4.26 22.73 21.87
N ALA A 105 4.22 23.88 21.19
CA ALA A 105 5.25 24.23 20.20
C ALA A 105 6.62 24.52 20.85
N GLU A 106 6.62 25.00 22.11
CA GLU A 106 7.80 25.41 22.87
C GLU A 106 8.70 24.22 23.24
N MET A 107 8.12 23.04 23.49
CA MET A 107 8.85 21.78 23.72
C MET A 107 9.82 21.44 22.57
N PHE A 108 9.53 21.91 21.34
CA PHE A 108 10.39 21.68 20.16
C PHE A 108 11.27 22.89 19.81
N ASN A 109 11.36 23.90 20.69
CA ASN A 109 12.30 25.01 20.52
C ASN A 109 13.65 24.71 21.19
N LYS A 110 14.70 24.63 20.37
CA LYS A 110 16.10 24.45 20.83
C LYS A 110 16.64 25.67 21.59
N GLU A 111 16.17 26.87 21.25
CA GLU A 111 16.60 28.13 21.88
C GLU A 111 16.09 28.26 23.32
N ALA A 112 15.03 27.53 23.68
CA ALA A 112 14.53 27.41 25.05
C ALA A 112 15.34 26.43 25.93
N GLY A 113 16.46 25.89 25.42
CA GLY A 113 17.32 24.94 26.15
C GLY A 113 16.85 23.48 26.11
N HIS A 114 15.77 23.16 25.39
CA HIS A 114 15.28 21.79 25.26
C HIS A 114 16.21 20.93 24.38
N GLN A 115 16.47 19.69 24.80
CA GLN A 115 17.13 18.68 23.97
C GLN A 115 16.16 18.17 22.88
N VAL A 116 16.07 18.90 21.79
CA VAL A 116 15.28 18.53 20.61
C VAL A 116 16.16 17.76 19.63
N GLU A 117 15.93 16.45 19.53
CA GLU A 117 16.52 15.61 18.51
C GLU A 117 15.82 15.85 17.15
N GLU A 118 16.57 15.78 16.05
CA GLU A 118 16.08 16.07 14.70
C GLU A 118 16.58 15.06 13.67
N THR A 119 15.66 14.27 13.11
CA THR A 119 15.96 13.28 12.07
C THR A 119 15.37 13.71 10.73
N LYS A 120 16.22 13.78 9.71
CA LYS A 120 15.85 14.15 8.33
C LYS A 120 15.58 12.89 7.52
N LEU A 121 14.35 12.77 7.01
CA LEU A 121 13.94 11.67 6.15
C LEU A 121 13.93 12.13 4.69
N ARG A 122 14.42 11.26 3.79
CA ARG A 122 14.42 11.53 2.34
C ARG A 122 13.16 10.97 1.71
N VAL A 123 12.64 11.64 0.68
CA VAL A 123 11.59 11.10 -0.19
C VAL A 123 12.22 10.62 -1.48
N VAL A 124 11.89 9.40 -1.91
CA VAL A 124 12.38 8.81 -3.16
C VAL A 124 11.19 8.29 -3.96
N TYR A 125 11.18 8.59 -5.26
CA TYR A 125 10.24 7.96 -6.18
C TYR A 125 10.81 6.65 -6.70
N VAL A 126 9.98 5.62 -6.69
CA VAL A 126 10.30 4.30 -7.24
C VAL A 126 9.28 3.95 -8.30
N ALA A 127 9.62 3.02 -9.20
CA ALA A 127 8.65 2.47 -10.13
C ALA A 127 7.53 1.75 -9.35
N PRO A 128 6.27 1.80 -9.83
CA PRO A 128 5.22 0.94 -9.31
C PRO A 128 5.61 -0.54 -9.44
N PRO A 129 5.18 -1.42 -8.49
CA PRO A 129 5.41 -2.85 -8.62
C PRO A 129 4.80 -3.37 -9.92
N GLN A 130 5.61 -4.00 -10.77
CA GLN A 130 5.08 -4.62 -11.99
C GLN A 130 4.21 -5.84 -11.62
N PRO A 131 3.06 -6.04 -12.27
CA PRO A 131 2.32 -7.28 -12.14
C PRO A 131 3.19 -8.44 -12.65
N PRO A 132 3.06 -9.65 -12.07
CA PRO A 132 3.78 -10.83 -12.58
C PRO A 132 3.36 -11.08 -14.03
N SER A 133 4.34 -11.17 -14.93
CA SER A 133 4.11 -11.32 -16.36
C SER A 133 3.30 -12.59 -16.65
N PRO A 134 2.26 -12.53 -17.52
CA PRO A 134 1.58 -13.73 -17.98
C PRO A 134 2.57 -14.66 -18.67
N VAL A 135 2.61 -15.92 -18.25
CA VAL A 135 3.38 -16.97 -18.92
C VAL A 135 2.74 -17.20 -20.30
N PRO A 136 3.49 -17.23 -21.41
CA PRO A 136 2.91 -17.52 -22.72
C PRO A 136 2.30 -18.93 -22.74
N GLU A 137 0.98 -19.03 -22.83
CA GLU A 137 0.32 -20.27 -23.29
C GLU A 137 0.63 -20.43 -24.79
N GLY A 138 1.53 -21.36 -25.09
CA GLY A 138 1.84 -21.75 -26.46
C GLY A 138 0.66 -22.48 -27.09
N SER A 139 -0.17 -21.74 -27.83
CA SER A 139 -1.23 -22.30 -28.66
C SER A 139 -0.64 -22.92 -29.93
N GLU A 140 -0.59 -24.25 -30.00
CA GLU A 140 -0.17 -24.99 -31.19
C GLU A 140 -1.29 -25.93 -31.67
N GLU A 141 -2.43 -25.36 -32.09
CA GLU A 141 -3.39 -26.09 -32.91
C GLU A 141 -2.98 -26.01 -34.38
N GLY A 142 -2.79 -27.17 -35.00
CA GLY A 142 -1.91 -27.30 -36.15
C GLY A 142 -2.49 -26.91 -37.51
N SER A 143 -1.61 -26.64 -38.46
CA SER A 143 -1.88 -26.84 -39.89
C SER A 143 -0.58 -26.90 -40.69
N SER A 144 -0.34 -28.04 -41.36
CA SER A 144 0.26 -28.02 -42.69
C SER A 144 -0.32 -29.16 -43.54
N PRO A 145 -0.93 -28.86 -44.69
CA PRO A 145 -1.49 -29.89 -45.56
C PRO A 145 -0.40 -30.64 -46.33
N ARG A 146 -0.78 -31.84 -46.76
CA ARG A 146 0.01 -32.84 -47.47
C ARG A 146 0.28 -32.45 -48.93
N GLY A 147 1.51 -32.66 -49.38
CA GLY A 147 1.82 -32.78 -50.81
C GLY A 147 3.31 -32.55 -51.11
N SER A 148 4.09 -33.45 -51.68
CA SER A 148 3.93 -34.86 -52.07
C SER A 148 5.19 -35.17 -52.87
N VAL A 149 5.90 -36.26 -52.57
CA VAL A 149 6.89 -36.82 -53.50
C VAL A 149 6.46 -38.24 -53.80
N SER A 150 6.35 -38.55 -55.09
CA SER A 150 5.88 -39.85 -55.58
C SER A 150 7.02 -40.88 -55.61
N ASP A 151 6.65 -42.10 -55.23
CA ASP A 151 7.02 -43.39 -55.83
C ASP A 151 8.48 -43.88 -55.94
N ASN A 152 8.60 -45.16 -55.58
CA ASN A 152 9.63 -46.16 -55.87
C ASN A 152 11.02 -46.00 -55.19
N SER A 153 11.58 -47.02 -54.52
CA SER A 153 11.24 -48.47 -54.46
C SER A 153 11.33 -49.08 -53.03
N HIS A 154 10.64 -48.44 -52.07
CA HIS A 154 9.68 -49.01 -51.09
C HIS A 154 9.71 -50.55 -50.76
N VAL A 155 9.80 -51.07 -49.50
CA VAL A 155 10.08 -50.57 -48.12
C VAL A 155 10.42 -51.76 -47.17
N ASN A 156 11.24 -51.56 -46.11
CA ASN A 156 10.93 -51.86 -44.68
C ASN A 156 12.19 -51.97 -43.79
N GLY A 157 12.21 -51.24 -42.67
CA GLY A 157 13.31 -51.25 -41.68
C GLY A 157 12.82 -51.53 -40.26
N ALA A 158 13.59 -52.31 -39.50
CA ALA A 158 13.23 -52.73 -38.15
C ALA A 158 14.45 -52.96 -37.22
N GLU A 159 15.55 -52.19 -37.36
CA GLU A 159 16.78 -52.50 -36.61
C GLU A 159 17.66 -51.31 -36.15
N PHE A 160 17.13 -50.08 -36.11
CA PHE A 160 17.89 -48.90 -35.63
C PHE A 160 17.25 -48.16 -34.42
N ALA A 161 16.30 -48.80 -33.73
CA ALA A 161 15.54 -48.20 -32.63
C ALA A 161 16.11 -48.48 -31.21
N ALA A 162 17.23 -49.19 -31.09
CA ALA A 162 17.74 -49.70 -29.81
C ALA A 162 18.76 -48.78 -29.11
N ALA A 163 19.64 -48.10 -29.84
CA ALA A 163 20.78 -47.38 -29.25
C ALA A 163 20.41 -46.03 -28.61
N SER A 164 19.45 -45.29 -29.18
CA SER A 164 19.10 -43.93 -28.71
C SER A 164 18.29 -43.89 -27.40
N LYS A 165 17.80 -45.05 -26.90
CA LYS A 165 17.02 -45.12 -25.66
C LYS A 165 17.85 -45.05 -24.37
N ALA A 166 19.18 -45.15 -24.44
CA ALA A 166 20.05 -45.24 -23.26
C ALA A 166 20.52 -43.89 -22.68
N PHE A 167 20.40 -42.77 -23.42
CA PHE A 167 20.86 -41.45 -22.95
C PHE A 167 19.73 -40.51 -22.48
N VAL A 168 18.48 -40.78 -22.89
CA VAL A 168 17.32 -39.95 -22.52
C VAL A 168 16.78 -40.27 -21.11
N GLN A 169 17.28 -41.32 -20.44
CA GLN A 169 16.88 -41.68 -19.08
C GLN A 169 17.64 -40.91 -17.97
N ARG A 170 17.94 -39.63 -18.20
CA ARG A 170 18.35 -38.66 -17.17
C ARG A 170 17.93 -37.24 -17.57
N PHE A 171 16.65 -36.92 -17.32
CA PHE A 171 16.23 -35.62 -16.74
C PHE A 171 14.72 -35.56 -16.41
N ASP A 172 13.94 -36.60 -16.69
CA ASP A 172 12.58 -36.80 -16.14
C ASP A 172 12.57 -37.18 -14.65
N THR A 173 13.24 -36.40 -13.80
CA THR A 173 12.96 -36.35 -12.35
C THR A 173 13.48 -35.05 -11.73
N GLU A 174 12.71 -33.97 -11.85
CA GLU A 174 12.68 -32.98 -10.76
C GLU A 174 11.34 -33.10 -10.03
N ASP A 175 11.36 -33.97 -9.04
CA ASP A 175 10.22 -34.37 -8.22
C ASP A 175 9.75 -33.18 -7.37
N LYS A 176 8.75 -32.44 -7.85
CA LYS A 176 7.93 -31.61 -6.97
C LYS A 176 7.15 -32.54 -6.04
N SER A 177 7.78 -32.83 -4.91
CA SER A 177 7.25 -33.63 -3.79
C SER A 177 5.74 -33.40 -3.63
N PRO A 178 4.94 -34.45 -3.37
CA PRO A 178 3.51 -34.30 -3.12
C PRO A 178 3.23 -33.29 -1.99
N GLU A 179 4.17 -33.11 -1.05
CA GLU A 179 4.11 -32.12 0.02
C GLU A 179 4.13 -30.69 -0.51
N ALA A 180 4.92 -30.39 -1.56
CA ALA A 180 4.97 -29.07 -2.17
C ALA A 180 3.66 -28.75 -2.92
N LYS A 181 3.05 -29.74 -3.58
CA LYS A 181 1.73 -29.58 -4.23
C LYS A 181 0.62 -29.38 -3.18
N ALA A 182 0.64 -30.15 -2.09
CA ALA A 182 -0.28 -29.98 -0.97
C ALA A 182 -0.14 -28.60 -0.30
N LEU A 183 1.10 -28.13 -0.11
CA LEU A 183 1.37 -26.82 0.49
C LEU A 183 0.88 -25.66 -0.40
N ILE A 184 1.06 -25.76 -1.72
CA ILE A 184 0.52 -24.77 -2.68
C ILE A 184 -1.02 -24.75 -2.65
N SER A 185 -1.66 -25.93 -2.58
CA SER A 185 -3.11 -26.03 -2.45
C SER A 185 -3.61 -25.36 -1.16
N LYS A 186 -2.99 -25.67 -0.02
CA LYS A 186 -3.32 -25.09 1.30
C LYS A 186 -3.13 -23.57 1.34
N LEU A 187 -2.02 -23.07 0.81
CA LEU A 187 -1.76 -21.62 0.71
C LEU A 187 -2.76 -20.90 -0.20
N THR A 188 -3.23 -21.56 -1.26
CA THR A 188 -4.26 -21.02 -2.16
C THR A 188 -5.62 -20.93 -1.46
N GLU A 189 -5.98 -21.96 -0.71
CA GLU A 189 -7.20 -21.97 0.12
C GLU A 189 -7.16 -20.92 1.23
N GLU A 190 -6.06 -20.84 1.99
CA GLU A 190 -5.86 -19.81 3.03
C GLU A 190 -5.92 -18.39 2.44
N LYS A 191 -5.32 -18.15 1.27
CA LYS A 191 -5.41 -16.87 0.53
C LYS A 191 -6.85 -16.54 0.16
N ASN A 192 -7.62 -17.50 -0.35
CA ASN A 192 -9.01 -17.29 -0.75
C ASN A 192 -9.89 -16.98 0.47
N ASN A 193 -9.70 -17.70 1.59
CA ASN A 193 -10.37 -17.44 2.85
C ASN A 193 -10.06 -16.04 3.40
N ALA A 194 -8.79 -15.62 3.39
CA ALA A 194 -8.37 -14.29 3.81
C ALA A 194 -8.96 -13.18 2.92
N MET A 195 -9.02 -13.40 1.60
CA MET A 195 -9.64 -12.48 0.64
C MET A 195 -11.15 -12.34 0.89
N GLN A 196 -11.85 -13.45 1.15
CA GLN A 196 -13.28 -13.45 1.50
C GLN A 196 -13.55 -12.71 2.81
N GLN A 197 -12.72 -12.92 3.85
CA GLN A 197 -12.82 -12.17 5.11
C GLN A 197 -12.56 -10.67 4.90
N ASN A 198 -11.57 -10.28 4.09
CA ASN A 198 -11.30 -8.88 3.78
C ASN A 198 -12.48 -8.22 3.06
N ASN A 199 -13.09 -8.91 2.11
CA ASN A 199 -14.29 -8.44 1.41
C ASN A 199 -15.50 -8.29 2.34
N LYS A 200 -15.70 -9.21 3.28
CA LYS A 200 -16.75 -9.10 4.30
C LYS A 200 -16.53 -7.90 5.23
N LEU A 201 -15.32 -7.72 5.76
CA LEU A 201 -14.96 -6.56 6.59
C LEU A 201 -15.13 -5.23 5.83
N ARG A 202 -14.83 -5.19 4.53
CA ARG A 202 -15.10 -4.03 3.66
C ARG A 202 -16.60 -3.73 3.55
N GLN A 203 -17.45 -4.76 3.38
CA GLN A 203 -18.91 -4.58 3.35
C GLN A 203 -19.46 -4.07 4.69
N GLU A 204 -19.00 -4.63 5.81
CA GLU A 204 -19.37 -4.18 7.17
C GLU A 204 -18.95 -2.73 7.42
N LEU A 205 -17.74 -2.34 7.02
CA LEU A 205 -17.25 -0.96 7.11
C LEU A 205 -18.08 0.00 6.25
N VAL A 206 -18.41 -0.36 5.00
CA VAL A 206 -19.29 0.44 4.13
C VAL A 206 -20.68 0.61 4.75
N SER A 207 -21.24 -0.47 5.31
CA SER A 207 -22.53 -0.43 6.01
C SER A 207 -22.50 0.53 7.19
N GLN A 208 -21.46 0.49 8.03
CA GLN A 208 -21.30 1.45 9.13
C GLN A 208 -21.13 2.90 8.64
N ILE A 209 -20.33 3.14 7.59
CA ILE A 209 -20.15 4.48 7.02
C ILE A 209 -21.50 5.05 6.54
N ILE A 210 -22.32 4.24 5.85
CA ILE A 210 -23.66 4.63 5.41
C ILE A 210 -24.56 4.93 6.61
N TYR A 211 -24.55 4.05 7.63
CA TYR A 211 -25.36 4.22 8.84
C TYR A 211 -25.01 5.50 9.62
N TYR A 212 -23.73 5.77 9.86
CA TYR A 212 -23.29 7.01 10.52
C TYR A 212 -23.56 8.25 9.67
N SER A 213 -23.43 8.17 8.34
CA SER A 213 -23.80 9.27 7.44
C SER A 213 -25.30 9.57 7.50
N PHE A 214 -26.15 8.54 7.58
CA PHE A 214 -27.60 8.69 7.71
C PHE A 214 -28.00 9.25 9.09
N LEU A 215 -27.40 8.76 10.18
CA LEU A 215 -27.59 9.34 11.52
C LEU A 215 -27.16 10.81 11.59
N TRP A 216 -26.03 11.16 10.97
CA TRP A 216 -25.57 12.54 10.91
C TRP A 216 -26.54 13.42 10.09
N TYR A 217 -27.04 12.93 8.96
CA TYR A 217 -28.06 13.63 8.17
C TYR A 217 -29.35 13.87 8.96
N LEU A 218 -29.83 12.87 9.71
CA LEU A 218 -30.98 13.02 10.61
C LEU A 218 -30.69 14.03 11.73
N PHE A 219 -29.51 13.97 12.36
CA PHE A 219 -29.10 14.91 13.40
C PHE A 219 -29.08 16.37 12.90
N ILE A 220 -28.49 16.62 11.73
CA ILE A 220 -28.53 17.96 11.08
C ILE A 220 -29.97 18.38 10.78
N SER A 221 -30.79 17.45 10.31
CA SER A 221 -32.20 17.72 9.95
C SER A 221 -33.06 18.08 11.17
N SER A 222 -32.80 17.45 12.33
CA SER A 222 -33.48 17.74 13.60
C SER A 222 -32.99 19.03 14.28
N HIS A 223 -31.73 19.42 14.07
CA HIS A 223 -31.13 20.64 14.64
C HIS A 223 -31.08 21.83 13.67
N LYS A 224 -31.92 21.82 12.62
CA LYS A 224 -31.92 22.79 11.52
C LYS A 224 -32.09 24.25 11.95
N GLU A 225 -32.80 24.51 13.05
CA GLU A 225 -32.99 25.85 13.64
C GLU A 225 -31.74 26.39 14.39
N LEU A 226 -30.79 25.52 14.76
CA LEU A 226 -29.61 25.92 15.56
C LEU A 226 -28.34 26.15 14.71
N ILE A 227 -28.36 25.86 13.41
CA ILE A 227 -27.17 25.81 12.55
C ILE A 227 -27.16 27.00 11.58
N HIS A 228 -26.43 28.05 11.95
CA HIS A 228 -26.34 29.30 11.19
C HIS A 228 -25.88 29.09 9.73
N VAL A 229 -26.58 29.73 8.79
CA VAL A 229 -26.65 29.37 7.34
C VAL A 229 -25.31 29.29 6.61
N SER A 230 -24.26 29.98 7.07
CA SER A 230 -22.92 29.92 6.47
C SER A 230 -22.24 28.54 6.61
N SER A 231 -22.47 27.83 7.72
CA SER A 231 -21.85 26.52 7.96
C SER A 231 -22.48 25.42 7.08
N VAL A 232 -23.77 25.56 6.75
CA VAL A 232 -24.52 24.57 5.97
C VAL A 232 -24.00 24.46 4.54
N LYS A 233 -23.57 25.58 3.91
CA LYS A 233 -22.99 25.54 2.55
C LYS A 233 -21.65 24.82 2.51
N MET A 234 -20.77 25.06 3.49
CA MET A 234 -19.50 24.33 3.63
C MET A 234 -19.74 22.84 3.89
N LEU A 235 -20.68 22.51 4.77
CA LEU A 235 -21.02 21.12 5.09
C LEU A 235 -21.66 20.40 3.89
N TYR A 236 -22.53 21.06 3.13
CA TYR A 236 -23.13 20.51 1.91
C TYR A 236 -22.09 20.29 0.80
N VAL A 237 -21.12 21.18 0.64
CA VAL A 237 -19.97 20.97 -0.27
C VAL A 237 -19.14 19.77 0.20
N HIS A 238 -18.83 19.67 1.51
CA HIS A 238 -18.04 18.56 2.04
C HIS A 238 -18.76 17.21 1.95
N ILE A 239 -20.08 17.18 2.19
CA ILE A 239 -20.93 16.00 1.99
C ILE A 239 -21.04 15.65 0.50
N SER A 240 -21.21 16.63 -0.40
CA SER A 240 -21.26 16.38 -1.85
C SER A 240 -19.93 15.84 -2.38
N ILE A 241 -18.80 16.31 -1.85
CA ILE A 241 -17.47 15.76 -2.13
C ILE A 241 -17.34 14.33 -1.59
N MET A 242 -17.79 14.07 -0.36
CA MET A 242 -17.79 12.71 0.22
C MET A 242 -18.67 11.74 -0.57
N VAL A 243 -19.89 12.13 -0.93
CA VAL A 243 -20.81 11.31 -1.75
C VAL A 243 -20.17 11.01 -3.11
N LYS A 244 -19.62 12.02 -3.81
CA LYS A 244 -18.92 11.80 -5.09
C LYS A 244 -17.66 10.93 -4.94
N CYS A 245 -16.97 11.01 -3.80
CA CYS A 245 -15.82 10.16 -3.50
C CYS A 245 -16.25 8.71 -3.24
N ILE A 246 -17.38 8.50 -2.56
CA ILE A 246 -17.99 7.18 -2.31
C ILE A 246 -18.54 6.59 -3.62
N GLU A 247 -19.25 7.37 -4.43
CA GLU A 247 -19.72 6.94 -5.77
C GLU A 247 -18.54 6.59 -6.68
N SER A 248 -17.47 7.39 -6.71
CA SER A 248 -16.27 7.08 -7.48
C SER A 248 -15.57 5.80 -6.99
N TYR A 249 -15.56 5.55 -5.69
CA TYR A 249 -14.97 4.35 -5.09
C TYR A 249 -15.84 3.11 -5.37
N LEU A 250 -17.16 3.22 -5.28
CA LEU A 250 -18.12 2.16 -5.64
C LEU A 250 -18.10 1.85 -7.15
N PHE A 251 -17.99 2.87 -8.00
CA PHE A 251 -17.85 2.71 -9.44
C PHE A 251 -16.53 2.02 -9.80
N SER A 252 -15.43 2.38 -9.12
CA SER A 252 -14.15 1.69 -9.27
C SER A 252 -14.19 0.24 -8.78
N LEU A 253 -14.96 -0.07 -7.74
CA LEU A 253 -15.17 -1.45 -7.27
C LEU A 253 -16.01 -2.26 -8.27
N CYS A 254 -17.04 -1.65 -8.86
CA CYS A 254 -17.92 -2.30 -9.82
C CYS A 254 -17.19 -2.67 -11.13
N ILE A 255 -16.31 -1.81 -11.63
CA ILE A 255 -15.44 -2.09 -12.79
C ILE A 255 -14.49 -3.28 -12.51
N CYS A 256 -14.02 -3.44 -11.27
CA CYS A 256 -13.18 -4.58 -10.89
C CYS A 256 -13.94 -5.91 -10.71
N GLN A 257 -15.26 -5.95 -10.92
CA GLN A 257 -16.08 -7.17 -10.82
C GLN A 257 -16.72 -7.63 -12.13
N VAL A 258 -16.40 -7.00 -13.26
CA VAL A 258 -16.80 -7.50 -14.59
C VAL A 258 -15.74 -8.49 -15.09
N PRO A 259 -16.00 -9.81 -15.11
CA PRO A 259 -15.14 -10.73 -15.84
C PRO A 259 -15.29 -10.43 -17.34
N PHE A 260 -14.18 -10.15 -18.01
CA PHE A 260 -14.13 -10.23 -19.47
C PHE A 260 -14.23 -11.71 -19.86
N TYR A 261 -15.39 -12.08 -20.42
CA TYR A 261 -15.59 -13.26 -21.26
C TYR A 261 -15.46 -12.86 -22.73
#